data_AF-A0A352J063-F1
#
_entry.id   AF-A0A352J063-F1
#
_cell.length_a   1.000
_cell.length_b   1.000
_cell.length_c   1.000
_cell.angle_alpha   90.00
_cell.angle_beta   90.00
_cell.angle_gamma   90.00
#
_symmetry.space_group_name_H-M   'P 1'
#
loop_
_entity.id
_entity.type
_entity.pdbx_description
1 polymer ?
#
loop_
_entity_poly.entity_id
_entity_poly.type
_entity_poly.pdbx_seq_one_letter_code
_entity_poly.pdbx_strand_id
1 'polypeptide(L)'
;MYWKTDTIEIPDWDRHSLLDRLEPFDPTRSRDLSDEMVAYCRFYGLDLWVEHPDVAYHQGYVKACGHEVMVHYFRLPDQSTERG
;
A
#
# COMPACT_ATOMS: atom_id res chain seq x y z
N MET A 1 12.98 26.83 4.35
CA MET A 1 11.86 26.08 4.95
C MET A 1 10.66 26.33 4.06
N TYR A 2 10.28 25.35 3.22
CA TYR A 2 9.17 25.49 2.26
C TYR A 2 7.89 25.03 2.94
N TRP A 3 7.18 25.95 3.59
CA TRP A 3 5.86 25.69 4.17
C TRP A 3 4.86 25.72 3.01
N LYS A 4 4.47 24.54 2.50
CA LYS A 4 3.33 24.44 1.59
C LYS A 4 2.09 24.92 2.34
N THR A 5 1.39 25.84 1.73
CA THR A 5 0.13 26.42 2.21
C THR A 5 -0.91 25.30 2.30
N ASP A 6 -1.32 24.97 3.53
CA ASP A 6 -2.36 24.02 3.89
C ASP A 6 -3.67 24.28 3.14
N THR A 7 -3.89 23.54 2.05
CA THR A 7 -5.21 22.93 1.84
C THR A 7 -5.02 21.50 2.31
N ILE A 8 -5.46 21.20 3.54
CA ILE A 8 -5.59 19.81 3.98
C ILE A 8 -6.72 19.25 3.13
N GLU A 9 -6.38 18.68 1.97
CA GLU A 9 -7.33 17.91 1.19
C GLU A 9 -7.89 16.84 2.12
N ILE A 10 -9.21 16.86 2.31
CA ILE A 10 -9.87 15.83 3.11
C ILE A 10 -9.53 14.51 2.42
N PRO A 11 -8.86 13.58 3.11
CA PRO A 11 -8.51 12.32 2.49
C PRO A 11 -9.79 11.62 2.03
N ASP A 12 -9.83 11.18 0.77
CA ASP A 12 -10.92 10.36 0.21
C ASP A 12 -10.89 8.91 0.76
N TRP A 13 -10.52 8.74 2.03
CA TRP A 13 -10.45 7.46 2.72
C TRP A 13 -10.78 7.62 4.20
N ASP A 14 -11.54 6.66 4.75
CA ASP A 14 -11.82 6.56 6.18
C ASP A 14 -10.99 5.44 6.82
N ARG A 15 -10.39 5.72 7.97
CA ARG A 15 -9.52 4.76 8.67
C ARG A 15 -10.28 3.49 9.08
N HIS A 16 -11.52 3.60 9.55
CA HIS A 16 -12.27 2.43 10.00
C HIS A 16 -12.64 1.55 8.80
N SER A 17 -13.10 2.16 7.71
CA SER A 17 -13.39 1.47 6.45
C SER A 17 -12.16 0.72 5.90
N LEU A 18 -10.97 1.33 5.95
CA LEU A 18 -9.74 0.65 5.56
C LEU A 18 -9.44 -0.56 6.44
N LEU A 19 -9.52 -0.41 7.77
CA LEU A 19 -9.22 -1.47 8.73
C LEU A 19 -10.19 -2.66 8.61
N ASP A 20 -11.48 -2.40 8.41
CA ASP A 20 -12.51 -3.44 8.26
C ASP A 20 -12.28 -4.33 7.02
N ARG A 21 -11.58 -3.81 6.02
CA ARG A 21 -11.26 -4.52 4.78
C ARG A 21 -9.90 -5.19 4.82
N LEU A 22 -9.10 -4.99 5.87
CA LEU A 22 -7.80 -5.61 5.95
C LEU A 22 -7.93 -7.08 6.33
N GLU A 23 -7.18 -7.89 5.59
CA GLU A 23 -7.03 -9.30 5.85
C GLU A 23 -5.59 -9.60 6.31
N PRO A 24 -5.36 -10.76 6.96
CA PRO A 24 -4.02 -11.21 7.29
C PRO A 24 -3.11 -11.17 6.07
N PHE A 25 -1.90 -10.64 6.26
CA PHE A 25 -0.91 -10.52 5.21
C PHE A 25 -0.48 -11.89 4.68
N ASP A 26 -0.53 -12.06 3.37
CA ASP A 26 -0.03 -13.23 2.64
C ASP A 26 0.79 -12.75 1.42
N PRO A 27 2.11 -12.98 1.38
CA PRO A 27 2.97 -12.51 0.30
C PRO A 27 2.70 -13.21 -1.04
N THR A 28 1.95 -14.32 -1.04
CA THR A 28 1.64 -15.11 -2.24
C THR A 28 0.28 -14.74 -2.86
N ARG A 29 -0.55 -14.00 -2.13
CA ARG A 29 -1.90 -13.61 -2.60
C ARG A 29 -1.92 -12.14 -2.97
N SER A 30 -1.99 -11.89 -4.28
CA SER A 30 -2.37 -10.58 -4.79
C SER A 30 -3.85 -10.31 -4.56
N ARG A 31 -4.18 -9.09 -4.14
CA ARG A 31 -5.55 -8.62 -3.95
C ARG A 31 -5.68 -7.25 -4.56
N ASP A 32 -6.82 -7.01 -5.20
CA ASP A 32 -7.12 -5.69 -5.73
C ASP A 32 -7.33 -4.70 -4.59
N LEU A 33 -6.74 -3.53 -4.73
CA LEU A 33 -7.01 -2.41 -3.84
C LEU A 33 -8.37 -1.81 -4.17
N SER A 34 -9.11 -1.44 -3.13
CA SER A 34 -10.25 -0.56 -3.29
C SER A 34 -9.83 0.87 -3.55
N ASP A 35 -10.74 1.70 -4.08
CA ASP A 35 -10.48 3.12 -4.33
C ASP A 35 -10.01 3.86 -3.07
N GLU A 36 -10.60 3.57 -1.91
CA GLU A 36 -10.17 4.15 -0.63
C GLU A 36 -8.75 3.69 -0.24
N MET A 37 -8.39 2.43 -0.49
CA MET A 37 -7.04 1.93 -0.25
C MET A 37 -6.02 2.59 -1.19
N VAL A 38 -6.41 2.85 -2.44
CA VAL A 38 -5.59 3.60 -3.39
C VAL A 38 -5.41 5.05 -2.94
N ALA A 39 -6.48 5.72 -2.50
CA ALA A 39 -6.42 7.08 -1.96
C ALA A 39 -5.54 7.16 -0.70
N TYR A 40 -5.65 6.18 0.20
CA TYR A 40 -4.78 6.02 1.36
C TYR A 40 -3.31 5.87 0.95
N CYS A 41 -3.01 4.99 0.00
CA CYS A 41 -1.64 4.79 -0.46
C CYS A 41 -1.07 6.08 -1.06
N ARG A 42 -1.83 6.79 -1.90
CA ARG A 42 -1.42 8.09 -2.47
C ARG A 42 -1.15 9.13 -1.41
N PHE A 43 -2.02 9.23 -0.39
CA PHE A 43 -1.86 10.19 0.70
C PHE A 43 -0.53 10.00 1.45
N TYR A 44 -0.09 8.74 1.62
CA TYR A 44 1.17 8.40 2.28
C TYR A 44 2.36 8.19 1.31
N GLY A 45 2.18 8.35 -0.01
CA GLY A 45 3.23 8.13 -1.00
C GLY A 45 3.64 6.65 -1.14
N LEU A 46 2.70 5.72 -0.98
CA LEU A 46 2.88 4.28 -1.09
C LEU A 46 2.50 3.73 -2.48
N ASP A 47 2.06 4.60 -3.40
CA ASP A 47 1.58 4.27 -4.75
C ASP A 47 2.72 4.08 -5.76
N LEU A 48 3.74 3.30 -5.39
CA LEU A 48 4.95 3.09 -6.18
C LEU A 48 4.68 2.54 -7.59
N TRP A 49 3.57 1.82 -7.77
CA TRP A 49 3.14 1.28 -9.06
C TRP A 49 2.76 2.35 -10.08
N VAL A 50 2.53 3.60 -9.66
CA VAL A 50 2.28 4.72 -10.58
C VAL A 50 3.55 5.07 -11.37
N GLU A 51 4.71 5.07 -10.70
CA GLU A 51 6.01 5.34 -11.33
C GLU A 51 6.65 4.07 -11.91
N HIS A 52 6.36 2.92 -11.29
CA HIS A 52 6.93 1.62 -11.66
C HIS A 52 5.82 0.58 -11.85
N PRO A 53 5.15 0.56 -13.02
CA PRO A 53 3.98 -0.30 -13.27
C PRO A 53 4.28 -1.81 -13.15
N ASP A 54 5.54 -2.21 -13.25
CA ASP A 54 5.96 -3.61 -13.09
C ASP A 54 6.03 -4.04 -11.61
N VAL A 55 6.00 -3.11 -10.66
CA VAL A 55 6.02 -3.43 -9.22
C VAL A 55 4.65 -3.96 -8.80
N ALA A 56 4.62 -5.22 -8.37
CA ALA A 56 3.47 -5.78 -7.68
C ALA A 56 3.38 -5.21 -6.26
N TYR A 57 2.20 -4.75 -5.86
CA TYR A 57 1.94 -4.23 -4.53
C TYR A 57 0.81 -5.01 -3.84
N HIS A 58 1.06 -5.42 -2.60
CA HIS A 58 0.10 -6.13 -1.76
C HIS A 58 0.14 -5.56 -0.33
N GLN A 59 -1.01 -5.56 0.33
CA GLN A 59 -1.12 -5.12 1.72
C GLN A 59 -1.95 -6.10 2.57
N GLY A 60 -1.71 -6.08 3.87
CA GLY A 60 -2.46 -6.84 4.86
C GLY A 60 -1.94 -6.54 6.26
N TYR A 61 -2.47 -7.22 7.28
CA TYR A 61 -1.99 -7.06 8.65
C TYR A 61 -1.27 -8.30 9.18
N VAL A 62 -0.37 -8.08 10.13
CA VAL A 62 0.15 -9.14 11.01
C VAL A 62 -0.16 -8.81 12.46
N LYS A 63 -0.45 -9.84 13.26
CA LYS A 63 -0.63 -9.68 14.71
C LYS A 63 0.70 -9.90 15.41
N ALA A 64 1.18 -8.87 16.12
CA ALA A 64 2.43 -8.92 16.86
C ALA A 64 2.24 -8.27 18.23
N CYS A 65 2.54 -8.99 19.31
CA CYS A 65 2.48 -8.47 20.69
C CYS A 65 1.15 -7.75 21.02
N GLY A 66 0.01 -8.29 20.57
CA GLY A 66 -1.32 -7.70 20.80
C GLY A 66 -1.67 -6.51 19.90
N HIS A 67 -0.84 -6.17 18.92
CA HIS A 67 -1.08 -5.10 17.96
C HIS A 67 -1.33 -5.67 16.56
N GLU A 68 -2.13 -4.95 15.77
CA GLU A 68 -2.27 -5.18 14.34
C GLU A 68 -1.35 -4.22 13.60
N VAL A 69 -0.37 -4.78 12.89
CA VAL A 69 0.64 -4.04 12.15
C VAL A 69 0.33 -4.16 10.67
N MET A 70 0.12 -3.02 10.01
CA MET A 70 -0.04 -2.95 8.57
C MET A 70 1.27 -3.30 7.88
N VAL A 71 1.21 -4.18 6.89
CA VAL A 71 2.31 -4.56 6.02
C VAL A 71 2.03 -4.06 4.62
N HIS A 72 2.98 -3.30 4.08
CA HIS A 72 3.02 -2.85 2.69
C HIS A 72 4.14 -3.61 1.99
N TYR A 73 3.79 -4.47 1.03
CA TYR A 73 4.73 -5.36 0.36
C TYR A 73 4.82 -5.02 -1.11
N PHE A 74 6.04 -4.70 -1.54
CA PHE A 74 6.37 -4.39 -2.93
C PHE A 74 7.30 -5.46 -3.47
N ARG A 75 6.98 -6.00 -4.64
CA ARG A 75 7.77 -7.02 -5.31
C ARG A 75 8.03 -6.61 -6.76
N LEU A 76 9.31 -6.56 -7.12
CA LEU A 76 9.72 -6.50 -8.53
C LEU A 76 9.44 -7.84 -9.21
N PRO A 77 9.15 -7.83 -10.53
CA PRO A 77 9.04 -9.08 -11.26
C PRO A 77 10.37 -9.83 -11.16
N ASP A 78 10.31 -11.17 -11.14
CA ASP A 78 11.53 -11.96 -11.17
C ASP A 78 12.30 -11.58 -12.43
N GLN A 79 13.45 -10.91 -12.24
CA GLN A 79 14.37 -10.67 -13.35
C GLN A 79 14.85 -12.05 -13.79
N SER A 80 14.30 -12.52 -14.90
CA SER A 80 14.85 -13.64 -15.65
C SER A 80 16.30 -13.28 -15.89
N THR A 81 17.18 -13.85 -15.07
CA THR A 81 18.61 -13.60 -15.16
C THR A 81 19.06 -14.34 -16.40
N GLU A 82 18.87 -13.74 -17.58
CA GLU A 82 19.64 -14.08 -18.77
C GLU A 82 21.06 -13.58 -18.53
N ARG A 83 21.82 -14.32 -17.71
CA ARG A 83 23.27 -14.27 -17.75
C ARG A 83 23.69 -15.00 -19.01
N GLY A 84 23.93 -14.22 -20.07
CA GLY A 84 24.76 -14.64 -21.20
C GLY A 84 26.22 -14.76 -20.81
#